data_AF-Q5FM51-F1
#
_entry.id   AF-Q5FM51-F1
#
_cell.length_a   1.000
_cell.length_b   1.000
_cell.length_c   1.000
_cell.angle_alpha   90.00
_cell.angle_beta   90.00
_cell.angle_gamma   90.00
#
_symmetry.space_group_name_H-M   'P 1'
#
loop_
_entity.id
_entity.type
_entity.pdbx_description
1 polymer ?
#
loop_
_entity_poly.entity_id
_entity_poly.type
_entity_poly.pdbx_seq_one_letter_code
_entity_poly.pdbx_strand_id
1 'polypeptide(L)'
;MNSIQELTEEIYTKIANRVLKRKQKLKVMNFQIIDGYYNREKLLSSIMHNKRIPKRNPYLLNDKISKCIVRNLKFSSQYELVWGKDSEYDYFMWEVFETGVTYLEQSTEYSDLVHNCLYTYLPFTKIFAKYENSLGPEKPDDSAVFNSLVSATAYVYYYVSDEIKKTHQEFFFDKGTKKLDNRLEKYFVEEIPKVLKKYVSDSHNNGLEIFNMFSSIIKYETDDLMESLVNGPEWYAHQPVTNSDRPWSEMREKVIDAGETYISTLIEEQSEMDPFFCDNLQAEIDLDEVLDSE
;
A
#
# COMPACT_ATOMS: atom_id res chain seq x y z
N MET A 1 -16.14 7.53 -1.16
CA MET A 1 -16.89 6.25 -1.16
C MET A 1 -16.09 5.25 -0.35
N ASN A 2 -16.69 4.17 0.19
CA ASN A 2 -15.98 3.24 1.08
C ASN A 2 -15.04 2.34 0.24
N SER A 3 -13.73 2.42 0.46
CA SER A 3 -12.69 1.70 -0.30
C SER A 3 -12.91 0.18 -0.33
N ILE A 4 -13.51 -0.41 0.71
CA ILE A 4 -13.87 -1.84 0.76
C ILE A 4 -14.97 -2.18 -0.25
N GLN A 5 -15.92 -1.27 -0.49
CA GLN A 5 -17.00 -1.49 -1.46
C GLN A 5 -16.46 -1.45 -2.89
N GLU A 6 -15.53 -0.54 -3.18
CA GLU A 6 -14.85 -0.43 -4.47
C GLU A 6 -14.03 -1.71 -4.76
N LEU A 7 -13.22 -2.14 -3.80
CA LEU A 7 -12.49 -3.42 -3.88
C LEU A 7 -13.43 -4.62 -4.06
N THR A 8 -14.56 -4.64 -3.36
CA THR A 8 -15.57 -5.72 -3.49
C THR A 8 -16.15 -5.79 -4.90
N GLU A 9 -16.50 -4.65 -5.50
CA GLU A 9 -17.02 -4.56 -6.86
C GLU A 9 -15.97 -4.91 -7.91
N GLU A 10 -14.71 -4.57 -7.66
CA GLU A 10 -13.59 -4.99 -8.46
C GLU A 10 -13.40 -6.52 -8.42
N ILE A 11 -13.42 -7.15 -7.25
CA ILE A 11 -13.37 -8.63 -7.11
C ILE A 11 -14.47 -9.28 -7.94
N TYR A 12 -15.69 -8.75 -7.84
CA TYR A 12 -16.82 -9.26 -8.63
C TYR A 12 -16.61 -9.10 -10.14
N THR A 13 -16.00 -8.00 -10.57
CA THR A 13 -15.63 -7.79 -11.97
C THR A 13 -14.57 -8.77 -12.43
N LYS A 14 -13.52 -9.03 -11.64
CA LYS A 14 -12.48 -10.01 -11.98
C LYS A 14 -13.04 -11.43 -12.03
N ILE A 15 -13.94 -11.81 -11.10
CA ILE A 15 -14.67 -13.09 -11.15
C ILE A 15 -15.44 -13.23 -12.47
N ALA A 16 -16.24 -12.22 -12.83
CA ALA A 16 -17.04 -12.23 -14.05
C ALA A 16 -16.16 -12.44 -15.30
N ASN A 17 -15.04 -11.71 -15.36
CA ASN A 17 -14.06 -11.79 -16.44
C ASN A 17 -13.40 -13.17 -16.51
N ARG A 18 -12.99 -13.76 -15.38
CA ARG A 18 -12.41 -15.11 -15.33
C ARG A 18 -13.38 -16.16 -15.84
N VAL A 19 -14.63 -16.11 -15.40
CA VAL A 19 -15.68 -17.04 -15.86
C VAL A 19 -15.89 -16.91 -17.37
N LEU A 20 -15.99 -15.68 -17.88
CA LEU A 20 -16.17 -15.42 -19.31
C LEU A 20 -14.98 -15.92 -20.14
N LYS A 21 -13.75 -15.53 -19.77
CA LYS A 21 -12.52 -15.96 -20.46
C LYS A 21 -12.36 -17.48 -20.45
N ARG A 22 -12.59 -18.13 -19.30
CA ARG A 22 -12.46 -19.60 -19.18
C ARG A 22 -13.53 -20.34 -19.98
N LYS A 23 -14.78 -19.85 -19.97
CA LYS A 23 -15.85 -20.39 -20.83
C LYS A 23 -15.47 -20.31 -22.30
N GLN A 24 -15.01 -19.14 -22.77
CA GLN A 24 -14.60 -18.94 -24.17
C GLN A 24 -13.46 -19.89 -24.56
N LYS A 25 -12.44 -20.02 -23.70
CA LYS A 25 -11.32 -20.95 -23.90
C LYS A 25 -11.77 -22.40 -24.02
N LEU A 26 -12.72 -22.83 -23.18
CA LEU A 26 -13.24 -24.21 -23.17
C LEU A 26 -14.34 -24.46 -24.21
N LYS A 27 -14.85 -23.42 -24.88
CA LYS A 27 -15.93 -23.49 -25.87
C LYS A 27 -17.20 -24.20 -25.37
N VAL A 28 -17.53 -24.02 -24.09
CA VAL A 28 -18.73 -24.60 -23.46
C VAL A 28 -19.91 -23.63 -23.46
N MET A 29 -21.11 -24.18 -23.59
CA MET A 29 -22.38 -23.43 -23.58
C MET A 29 -22.84 -23.14 -22.16
N ASN A 30 -23.64 -22.09 -21.97
CA ASN A 30 -24.04 -21.65 -20.63
C ASN A 30 -24.76 -22.74 -19.82
N PHE A 31 -25.60 -23.54 -20.48
CA PHE A 31 -26.38 -24.60 -19.83
C PHE A 31 -25.52 -25.77 -19.33
N GLN A 32 -24.27 -25.90 -19.82
CA GLN A 32 -23.33 -26.96 -19.42
C GLN A 32 -22.54 -26.59 -18.16
N ILE A 33 -22.62 -25.34 -17.70
CA ILE A 33 -21.80 -24.84 -16.59
C ILE A 33 -22.58 -24.81 -15.27
N ILE A 34 -23.85 -24.40 -15.28
CA ILE A 34 -24.67 -24.33 -14.06
C ILE A 34 -25.75 -25.41 -14.10
N ASP A 35 -25.76 -26.29 -13.10
CA ASP A 35 -26.71 -27.40 -12.99
C ASP A 35 -27.74 -27.17 -11.87
N GLY A 36 -28.97 -27.65 -12.08
CA GLY A 36 -30.02 -27.63 -11.05
C GLY A 36 -30.54 -26.23 -10.68
N TYR A 37 -30.54 -25.31 -11.65
CA TYR A 37 -31.18 -23.98 -11.55
C TYR A 37 -32.13 -23.74 -12.71
N TYR A 38 -33.33 -23.25 -12.42
CA TYR A 38 -34.23 -22.71 -13.44
C TYR A 38 -33.60 -21.47 -14.10
N ASN A 39 -33.74 -21.32 -15.42
CA ASN A 39 -33.10 -20.25 -16.20
C ASN A 39 -31.58 -20.11 -15.95
N ARG A 40 -30.88 -21.26 -15.89
CA ARG A 40 -29.42 -21.35 -15.68
C ARG A 40 -28.59 -20.53 -16.68
N GLU A 41 -29.04 -20.44 -17.92
CA GLU A 41 -28.34 -19.69 -18.97
C GLU A 41 -28.35 -18.19 -18.71
N LYS A 42 -29.51 -17.66 -18.30
CA LYS A 42 -29.67 -16.27 -17.88
C LYS A 42 -28.85 -15.98 -16.62
N LEU A 43 -28.84 -16.90 -15.65
CA LEU A 43 -28.07 -16.75 -14.43
C LEU A 43 -26.56 -16.64 -14.70
N LEU A 44 -26.00 -17.56 -15.50
CA LEU A 44 -24.59 -17.49 -15.87
C LEU A 44 -24.29 -16.23 -16.69
N SER A 45 -25.18 -15.86 -17.61
CA SER A 45 -25.04 -14.60 -18.35
C SER A 45 -24.98 -13.40 -17.41
N SER A 46 -25.84 -13.33 -16.39
CA SER A 46 -25.77 -12.28 -15.37
C SER A 46 -24.41 -12.27 -14.66
N ILE A 47 -23.91 -13.42 -14.22
CA ILE A 47 -22.61 -13.54 -13.54
C ILE A 47 -21.46 -13.02 -14.43
N MET A 48 -21.39 -13.43 -15.69
CA MET A 48 -20.33 -13.01 -16.62
C MET A 48 -20.36 -11.51 -16.95
N HIS A 49 -21.47 -10.81 -16.67
CA HIS A 49 -21.62 -9.37 -16.93
C HIS A 49 -21.71 -8.55 -15.65
N ASN A 50 -21.15 -9.03 -14.53
CA ASN A 50 -21.26 -8.30 -13.28
C ASN A 50 -22.62 -8.56 -12.59
N LYS A 51 -23.74 -8.75 -13.28
CA LYS A 51 -25.10 -8.45 -12.74
C LYS A 51 -25.54 -9.35 -11.56
N ARG A 52 -25.85 -8.71 -10.42
CA ARG A 52 -26.47 -9.32 -9.24
C ARG A 52 -28.00 -9.27 -9.32
N ILE A 53 -28.65 -10.39 -9.04
CA ILE A 53 -30.11 -10.52 -8.92
C ILE A 53 -30.39 -10.80 -7.44
N PRO A 54 -31.00 -9.87 -6.67
CA PRO A 54 -31.07 -9.96 -5.20
C PRO A 54 -31.58 -11.30 -4.65
N LYS A 55 -32.54 -11.94 -5.31
CA LYS A 55 -33.10 -13.24 -4.88
C LYS A 55 -32.34 -14.48 -5.38
N ARG A 56 -31.42 -14.35 -6.34
CA ARG A 56 -30.75 -15.50 -7.00
C ARG A 56 -29.23 -15.51 -6.78
N ASN A 57 -28.61 -14.34 -6.84
CA ASN A 57 -27.18 -14.13 -6.64
C ASN A 57 -26.89 -12.75 -6.00
N PRO A 58 -27.32 -12.53 -4.74
CA PRO A 58 -27.11 -11.26 -4.04
C PRO A 58 -25.62 -10.91 -3.89
N TYR A 59 -24.74 -11.91 -3.90
CA TYR A 59 -23.29 -11.74 -3.74
C TYR A 59 -22.51 -12.24 -4.97
N LEU A 60 -23.08 -12.07 -6.17
CA LEU A 60 -22.60 -12.62 -7.46
C LEU A 60 -22.57 -14.15 -7.57
N LEU A 61 -21.92 -14.84 -6.63
CA LEU A 61 -21.86 -16.29 -6.50
C LEU A 61 -22.51 -16.75 -5.17
N ASN A 62 -23.00 -17.97 -5.16
CA ASN A 62 -23.33 -18.72 -3.94
C ASN A 62 -22.60 -20.07 -4.00
N ASP A 63 -22.50 -20.79 -2.89
CA ASP A 63 -21.69 -22.02 -2.81
C ASP A 63 -22.04 -23.05 -3.90
N LYS A 64 -23.32 -23.22 -4.23
CA LYS A 64 -23.74 -24.15 -5.27
C LYS A 64 -23.32 -23.67 -6.67
N ILE A 65 -23.51 -22.39 -6.97
CA ILE A 65 -23.06 -21.77 -8.23
C ILE A 65 -21.53 -21.87 -8.35
N SER A 66 -20.79 -21.51 -7.30
CA SER A 66 -19.33 -21.58 -7.27
C SER A 66 -18.84 -23.00 -7.55
N LYS A 67 -19.40 -24.01 -6.88
CA LYS A 67 -19.04 -25.43 -7.11
C LYS A 67 -19.30 -25.86 -8.56
N CYS A 68 -20.44 -25.46 -9.14
CA CYS A 68 -20.75 -25.73 -10.54
C CYS A 68 -19.71 -25.09 -11.48
N ILE A 69 -19.40 -23.81 -11.28
CA ILE A 69 -18.42 -23.07 -12.08
C ILE A 69 -17.04 -23.69 -11.95
N VAL A 70 -16.56 -23.92 -10.73
CA VAL A 70 -15.24 -24.52 -10.46
C VAL A 70 -15.10 -25.85 -11.20
N ARG A 71 -16.06 -26.75 -11.03
CA ARG A 71 -16.04 -28.08 -11.66
C ARG A 71 -16.11 -27.98 -13.20
N ASN A 72 -17.11 -27.27 -13.72
CA ASN A 72 -17.44 -27.32 -15.14
C ASN A 72 -16.53 -26.41 -15.99
N LEU A 73 -15.89 -25.40 -15.40
CA LEU A 73 -14.86 -24.57 -16.03
C LEU A 73 -13.43 -24.94 -15.61
N LYS A 74 -13.26 -26.04 -14.86
CA LYS A 74 -11.97 -26.61 -14.47
C LYS A 74 -11.06 -25.59 -13.77
N PHE A 75 -11.60 -24.85 -12.80
CA PHE A 75 -10.77 -24.14 -11.83
C PHE A 75 -10.23 -25.16 -10.81
N SER A 76 -9.01 -24.97 -10.33
CA SER A 76 -8.39 -25.82 -9.31
C SER A 76 -9.14 -25.75 -7.97
N SER A 77 -9.70 -24.59 -7.66
CA SER A 77 -10.37 -24.32 -6.40
C SER A 77 -11.36 -23.17 -6.52
N GLN A 78 -12.17 -22.99 -5.47
CA GLN A 78 -12.99 -21.79 -5.32
C GLN A 78 -12.12 -20.54 -5.09
N TYR A 79 -10.96 -20.71 -4.45
CA TYR A 79 -10.00 -19.64 -4.25
C TYR A 79 -9.48 -19.10 -5.59
N GLU A 80 -9.05 -19.96 -6.52
CA GLU A 80 -8.64 -19.55 -7.88
C GLU A 80 -9.77 -18.80 -8.61
N LEU A 81 -11.01 -19.25 -8.47
CA LEU A 81 -12.15 -18.58 -9.10
C LEU A 81 -12.32 -17.14 -8.58
N VAL A 82 -12.18 -16.93 -7.27
CA VAL A 82 -12.42 -15.64 -6.60
C VAL A 82 -11.22 -14.70 -6.72
N TRP A 83 -10.00 -15.20 -6.57
CA TRP A 83 -8.79 -14.39 -6.40
C TRP A 83 -7.82 -14.47 -7.59
N GLY A 84 -8.01 -15.41 -8.52
CA GLY A 84 -7.13 -15.59 -9.68
C GLY A 84 -5.95 -16.51 -9.38
N LYS A 85 -4.94 -16.47 -10.25
CA LYS A 85 -3.70 -17.25 -10.15
C LYS A 85 -2.54 -16.52 -10.80
N ASP A 86 -1.31 -16.92 -10.48
CA ASP A 86 -0.07 -16.40 -11.07
C ASP A 86 -0.01 -14.87 -10.98
N SER A 87 0.47 -14.17 -12.02
CA SER A 87 0.63 -12.72 -12.04
C SER A 87 -0.67 -11.93 -11.80
N GLU A 88 -1.84 -12.47 -12.18
CA GLU A 88 -3.12 -11.84 -11.85
C GLU A 88 -3.33 -11.80 -10.34
N TYR A 89 -2.98 -12.90 -9.65
CA TYR A 89 -3.08 -12.98 -8.20
C TYR A 89 -2.09 -12.04 -7.53
N ASP A 90 -0.84 -11.99 -7.99
CA ASP A 90 0.18 -11.13 -7.38
C ASP A 90 -0.19 -9.63 -7.46
N TYR A 91 -0.63 -9.17 -8.63
CA TYR A 91 -1.16 -7.81 -8.80
C TYR A 91 -2.38 -7.56 -7.91
N PHE A 92 -3.26 -8.55 -7.80
CA PHE A 92 -4.47 -8.41 -6.99
C PHE A 92 -4.18 -8.34 -5.48
N MET A 93 -3.13 -9.02 -5.02
CA MET A 93 -2.71 -8.98 -3.61
C MET A 93 -2.13 -7.63 -3.23
N TRP A 94 -1.49 -6.92 -4.16
CA TRP A 94 -1.12 -5.51 -3.96
C TRP A 94 -2.36 -4.64 -3.70
N GLU A 95 -3.38 -4.70 -4.56
CA GLU A 95 -4.61 -3.90 -4.39
C GLU A 95 -5.32 -4.19 -3.05
N VAL A 96 -5.36 -5.47 -2.65
CA VAL A 96 -5.92 -5.88 -1.35
C VAL A 96 -5.10 -5.29 -0.19
N PHE A 97 -3.77 -5.33 -0.29
CA PHE A 97 -2.88 -4.80 0.74
C PHE A 97 -2.99 -3.27 0.84
N GLU A 98 -2.88 -2.55 -0.27
CA GLU A 98 -2.99 -1.09 -0.35
C GLU A 98 -4.32 -0.59 0.22
N THR A 99 -5.43 -1.24 -0.16
CA THR A 99 -6.77 -0.94 0.38
C THR A 99 -6.82 -1.19 1.89
N GLY A 100 -6.21 -2.29 2.35
CA GLY A 100 -6.15 -2.65 3.76
C GLY A 100 -5.35 -1.64 4.60
N VAL A 101 -4.17 -1.23 4.12
CA VAL A 101 -3.34 -0.21 4.76
C VAL A 101 -4.07 1.12 4.84
N THR A 102 -4.67 1.57 3.74
CA THR A 102 -5.48 2.80 3.68
C THR A 102 -6.64 2.76 4.68
N TYR A 103 -7.34 1.63 4.78
CA TYR A 103 -8.43 1.45 5.73
C TYR A 103 -7.94 1.51 7.19
N LEU A 104 -6.79 0.89 7.49
CA LEU A 104 -6.20 0.88 8.83
C LEU A 104 -5.63 2.24 9.23
N GLU A 105 -5.03 2.98 8.30
CA GLU A 105 -4.49 4.32 8.53
C GLU A 105 -5.57 5.30 8.99
N GLN A 106 -6.78 5.19 8.42
CA GLN A 106 -7.95 5.99 8.77
C GLN A 106 -8.59 5.59 10.12
N SER A 107 -8.14 4.50 10.74
CA SER A 107 -8.67 4.00 12.01
C SER A 107 -7.90 4.58 13.19
N THR A 108 -8.59 4.90 14.29
CA THR A 108 -7.93 5.40 15.51
C THR A 108 -7.10 4.34 16.23
N GLU A 109 -7.31 3.06 15.95
CA GLU A 109 -6.63 1.94 16.62
C GLU A 109 -5.31 1.55 15.94
N TYR A 110 -5.24 1.67 14.62
CA TYR A 110 -4.12 1.14 13.83
C TYR A 110 -3.30 2.22 13.11
N SER A 111 -3.70 3.49 13.15
CA SER A 111 -2.98 4.58 12.47
C SER A 111 -1.49 4.63 12.86
N ASP A 112 -1.18 4.64 14.16
CA ASP A 112 0.21 4.69 14.66
C ASP A 112 1.05 3.49 14.19
N LEU A 113 0.44 2.30 14.13
CA LEU A 113 1.11 1.10 13.63
C LEU A 113 1.44 1.26 12.14
N VAL A 114 0.47 1.72 11.35
CA VAL A 114 0.64 1.94 9.91
C VAL A 114 1.73 2.99 9.65
N HIS A 115 1.69 4.14 10.32
CA HIS A 115 2.72 5.17 10.17
C HIS A 115 4.10 4.67 10.58
N ASN A 116 4.21 3.93 11.68
CA ASN A 116 5.48 3.33 12.08
C ASN A 116 6.03 2.37 11.01
N CYS A 117 5.17 1.59 10.35
CA CYS A 117 5.58 0.77 9.20
C CYS A 117 6.03 1.63 8.02
N LEU A 118 5.30 2.70 7.67
CA LEU A 118 5.62 3.52 6.51
C LEU A 118 6.90 4.33 6.70
N TYR A 119 7.21 4.73 7.95
CA TYR A 119 8.41 5.50 8.26
C TYR A 119 9.72 4.70 8.13
N THR A 120 9.65 3.39 7.87
CA THR A 120 10.84 2.62 7.51
C THR A 120 11.35 2.98 6.12
N TYR A 121 10.51 3.55 5.24
CA TYR A 121 10.91 4.10 3.96
C TYR A 121 11.38 5.56 4.13
N LEU A 122 12.70 5.77 4.20
CA LEU A 122 13.28 7.04 4.64
C LEU A 122 12.97 8.25 3.74
N PRO A 123 12.84 8.11 2.40
CA PRO A 123 12.38 9.21 1.55
C PRO A 123 10.99 9.74 1.95
N PHE A 124 10.06 8.83 2.30
CA PHE A 124 8.74 9.23 2.82
C PHE A 124 8.84 9.87 4.19
N THR A 125 9.63 9.28 5.10
CA THR A 125 9.83 9.83 6.44
C THR A 125 10.33 11.26 6.40
N LYS A 126 11.27 11.58 5.50
CA LYS A 126 11.76 12.96 5.30
C LYS A 126 10.66 13.89 4.79
N ILE A 127 9.93 13.48 3.75
CA ILE A 127 8.85 14.29 3.16
C ILE A 127 7.74 14.53 4.19
N PHE A 128 7.31 13.51 4.92
CA PHE A 128 6.26 13.62 5.92
C PHE A 128 6.71 14.45 7.12
N ALA A 129 7.96 14.31 7.59
CA ALA A 129 8.50 15.17 8.64
C ALA A 129 8.56 16.65 8.22
N LYS A 130 8.90 16.95 6.95
CA LYS A 130 8.79 18.31 6.39
C LYS A 130 7.35 18.79 6.31
N TYR A 131 6.43 17.93 5.91
CA TYR A 131 5.00 18.27 5.88
C TYR A 131 4.47 18.68 7.26
N GLU A 132 4.86 17.97 8.31
CA GLU A 132 4.41 18.24 9.67
C GLU A 132 5.11 19.46 10.33
N ASN A 133 6.39 19.70 10.01
CA ASN A 133 7.21 20.65 10.77
C ASN A 133 7.65 21.92 10.01
N SER A 134 7.60 21.95 8.67
CA SER A 134 8.06 23.10 7.87
C SER A 134 7.00 24.19 7.69
N LEU A 135 7.46 25.41 7.37
CA LEU A 135 6.58 26.56 7.06
C LEU A 135 6.11 26.56 5.61
N GLY A 136 5.05 27.33 5.33
CA GLY A 136 4.39 27.39 4.01
C GLY A 136 5.31 27.43 2.77
N PRO A 137 6.43 28.17 2.74
CA PRO A 137 7.34 28.17 1.59
C PRO A 137 8.14 26.87 1.40
N GLU A 138 8.39 26.11 2.47
CA GLU A 138 9.22 24.89 2.49
C GLU A 138 8.40 23.61 2.70
N LYS A 139 7.12 23.77 3.05
CA LYS A 139 6.18 22.67 3.26
C LYS A 139 5.93 21.95 1.92
N PRO A 140 6.16 20.64 1.84
CA PRO A 140 5.81 19.84 0.67
C PRO A 140 4.33 20.00 0.31
N ASP A 141 4.03 19.99 -0.99
CA ASP A 141 2.65 19.93 -1.44
C ASP A 141 2.03 18.53 -1.20
N ASP A 142 0.70 18.49 -1.17
CA ASP A 142 -0.04 17.25 -0.90
C ASP A 142 0.25 16.15 -1.95
N SER A 143 0.62 16.52 -3.17
CA SER A 143 0.94 15.58 -4.26
C SER A 143 2.27 14.87 -4.01
N ALA A 144 3.29 15.60 -3.55
CA ALA A 144 4.58 15.04 -3.16
C ALA A 144 4.44 14.08 -1.97
N VAL A 145 3.62 14.44 -0.97
CA VAL A 145 3.31 13.55 0.16
C VAL A 145 2.60 12.29 -0.31
N PHE A 146 1.58 12.43 -1.16
CA PHE A 146 0.83 11.29 -1.69
C PHE A 146 1.70 10.33 -2.51
N ASN A 147 2.52 10.84 -3.43
CA ASN A 147 3.41 10.00 -4.25
C ASN A 147 4.43 9.24 -3.38
N SER A 148 4.92 9.90 -2.33
CA SER A 148 5.86 9.28 -1.40
C SER A 148 5.18 8.23 -0.51
N LEU A 149 3.92 8.45 -0.09
CA LEU A 149 3.10 7.48 0.63
C LEU A 149 2.86 6.20 -0.17
N VAL A 150 2.58 6.33 -1.47
CA VAL A 150 2.45 5.17 -2.38
C VAL A 150 3.75 4.37 -2.42
N SER A 151 4.89 5.06 -2.51
CA SER A 151 6.22 4.42 -2.51
C SER A 151 6.52 3.71 -1.18
N ALA A 152 6.19 4.34 -0.04
CA ALA A 152 6.33 3.73 1.27
C ALA A 152 5.44 2.49 1.44
N THR A 153 4.22 2.53 0.91
CA THR A 153 3.30 1.38 0.93
C THR A 153 3.87 0.22 0.09
N ALA A 154 4.45 0.53 -1.08
CA ALA A 154 5.12 -0.46 -1.93
C ALA A 154 6.35 -1.06 -1.23
N TYR A 155 7.15 -0.23 -0.58
CA TYR A 155 8.30 -0.65 0.22
C TYR A 155 7.89 -1.62 1.33
N VAL A 156 6.87 -1.29 2.13
CA VAL A 156 6.36 -2.20 3.16
C VAL A 156 5.86 -3.50 2.53
N TYR A 157 5.06 -3.41 1.45
CA TYR A 157 4.53 -4.59 0.77
C TYR A 157 5.62 -5.53 0.27
N TYR A 158 6.70 -5.02 -0.30
CA TYR A 158 7.83 -5.84 -0.75
C TYR A 158 8.30 -6.80 0.36
N TYR A 159 8.49 -6.28 1.57
CA TYR A 159 8.92 -7.07 2.73
C TYR A 159 7.87 -8.00 3.32
N VAL A 160 6.59 -7.67 3.21
CA VAL A 160 5.50 -8.44 3.85
C VAL A 160 4.68 -9.28 2.88
N SER A 161 4.91 -9.16 1.57
CA SER A 161 4.05 -9.71 0.52
C SER A 161 3.83 -11.22 0.65
N ASP A 162 4.87 -11.98 0.96
CA ASP A 162 4.77 -13.43 1.14
C ASP A 162 3.88 -13.81 2.33
N GLU A 163 4.05 -13.14 3.47
CA GLU A 163 3.20 -13.39 4.64
C GLU A 163 1.77 -12.93 4.37
N ILE A 164 1.56 -11.78 3.70
CA ILE A 164 0.23 -11.31 3.29
C ILE A 164 -0.45 -12.31 2.36
N LYS A 165 0.25 -12.83 1.34
CA LYS A 165 -0.29 -13.84 0.41
C LYS A 165 -0.68 -15.11 1.16
N LYS A 166 0.15 -15.54 2.11
CA LYS A 166 -0.09 -16.73 2.94
C LYS A 166 -1.29 -16.52 3.87
N THR A 167 -1.33 -15.46 4.67
CA THR A 167 -2.44 -15.19 5.59
C THR A 167 -3.74 -14.96 4.84
N HIS A 168 -3.69 -14.31 3.67
CA HIS A 168 -4.85 -14.13 2.81
C HIS A 168 -5.38 -15.48 2.32
N GLN A 169 -4.50 -16.35 1.82
CA GLN A 169 -4.89 -17.69 1.38
C GLN A 169 -5.50 -18.49 2.52
N GLU A 170 -4.86 -18.53 3.69
CA GLU A 170 -5.37 -19.22 4.88
C GLU A 170 -6.73 -18.67 5.31
N PHE A 171 -6.91 -17.35 5.28
CA PHE A 171 -8.17 -16.72 5.68
C PHE A 171 -9.31 -16.95 4.69
N PHE A 172 -9.03 -16.98 3.37
CA PHE A 172 -10.05 -17.02 2.32
C PHE A 172 -10.18 -18.35 1.58
N PHE A 173 -9.37 -19.37 1.87
CA PHE A 173 -9.26 -20.61 1.10
C PHE A 173 -10.62 -21.25 0.74
N ASP A 174 -11.52 -21.36 1.72
CA ASP A 174 -12.85 -21.97 1.56
C ASP A 174 -13.99 -20.95 1.45
N LYS A 175 -13.66 -19.65 1.49
CA LYS A 175 -14.64 -18.57 1.54
C LYS A 175 -15.09 -18.19 0.14
N GLY A 176 -16.41 -18.19 -0.06
CA GLY A 176 -17.03 -17.66 -1.27
C GLY A 176 -17.21 -16.14 -1.22
N THR A 177 -18.03 -15.61 -2.11
CA THR A 177 -18.32 -14.17 -2.19
C THR A 177 -19.39 -13.69 -1.21
N LYS A 178 -20.03 -14.59 -0.45
CA LYS A 178 -21.08 -14.23 0.51
C LYS A 178 -20.53 -13.30 1.59
N LYS A 179 -21.08 -12.09 1.69
CA LYS A 179 -20.64 -11.03 2.62
C LYS A 179 -19.13 -10.75 2.51
N LEU A 180 -18.64 -10.63 1.26
CA LEU A 180 -17.22 -10.43 0.97
C LEU A 180 -16.68 -9.14 1.60
N ASP A 181 -17.43 -8.06 1.52
CA ASP A 181 -17.19 -6.78 2.19
C ASP A 181 -16.83 -6.95 3.69
N ASN A 182 -17.70 -7.62 4.44
CA ASN A 182 -17.51 -7.85 5.88
C ASN A 182 -16.30 -8.78 6.14
N ARG A 183 -15.98 -9.67 5.20
CA ARG A 183 -14.83 -10.57 5.34
C ARG A 183 -13.52 -9.87 5.03
N LEU A 184 -13.52 -8.94 4.07
CA LEU A 184 -12.38 -8.07 3.78
C LEU A 184 -12.10 -7.17 4.98
N GLU A 185 -13.12 -6.49 5.51
CA GLU A 185 -12.98 -5.68 6.72
C GLU A 185 -12.41 -6.50 7.88
N LYS A 186 -12.96 -7.69 8.11
CA LYS A 186 -12.45 -8.60 9.13
C LYS A 186 -10.99 -9.02 8.89
N TYR A 187 -10.61 -9.32 7.65
CA TYR A 187 -9.23 -9.65 7.29
C TYR A 187 -8.29 -8.46 7.54
N PHE A 188 -8.72 -7.25 7.17
CA PHE A 188 -7.97 -6.02 7.37
C PHE A 188 -7.75 -5.73 8.85
N VAL A 189 -8.74 -5.93 9.71
CA VAL A 189 -8.59 -5.64 11.14
C VAL A 189 -7.89 -6.77 11.91
N GLU A 190 -8.09 -8.03 11.52
CA GLU A 190 -7.57 -9.17 12.28
C GLU A 190 -6.22 -9.70 11.80
N GLU A 191 -5.93 -9.68 10.49
CA GLU A 191 -4.75 -10.35 9.94
C GLU A 191 -3.66 -9.38 9.50
N ILE A 192 -4.00 -8.30 8.78
CA ILE A 192 -2.98 -7.32 8.32
C ILE A 192 -2.18 -6.72 9.50
N PRO A 193 -2.80 -6.28 10.62
CA PRO A 193 -2.08 -5.75 11.76
C PRO A 193 -1.12 -6.75 12.41
N LYS A 194 -1.40 -8.06 12.35
CA LYS A 194 -0.47 -9.07 12.87
C LYS A 194 0.80 -9.11 12.03
N VAL A 195 0.65 -9.04 10.70
CA VAL A 195 1.77 -9.00 9.75
C VAL A 195 2.57 -7.71 9.93
N LEU A 196 1.90 -6.56 10.02
CA LEU A 196 2.54 -5.27 10.25
C LEU A 196 3.28 -5.20 11.60
N LYS A 197 2.68 -5.72 12.69
CA LYS A 197 3.35 -5.80 13.99
C LYS A 197 4.62 -6.64 13.95
N LYS A 198 4.59 -7.76 13.21
CA LYS A 198 5.76 -8.61 13.00
C LYS A 198 6.84 -7.88 12.20
N TYR A 199 6.45 -7.20 11.12
CA TYR A 199 7.38 -6.36 10.34
C TYR A 199 8.07 -5.30 11.22
N VAL A 200 7.32 -4.63 12.10
CA VAL A 200 7.85 -3.64 13.04
C VAL A 200 8.78 -4.26 14.09
N SER A 201 8.45 -5.45 14.62
CA SER A 201 9.33 -6.14 15.58
C SER A 201 10.64 -6.60 14.94
N ASP A 202 10.57 -7.08 13.70
CA ASP A 202 11.73 -7.61 12.97
C ASP A 202 12.66 -6.46 12.53
N SER A 203 12.09 -5.29 12.21
CA SER A 203 12.80 -4.04 11.88
C SER A 203 13.24 -3.22 13.10
N HIS A 204 13.12 -3.77 14.32
CA HIS A 204 13.56 -3.13 15.57
C HIS A 204 12.97 -1.73 15.85
N ASN A 205 11.69 -1.47 15.51
CA ASN A 205 11.02 -0.17 15.76
C ASN A 205 11.71 1.07 15.14
N ASN A 206 12.53 0.91 14.09
CA ASN A 206 13.32 2.01 13.53
C ASN A 206 12.46 3.15 12.92
N GLY A 207 11.29 2.86 12.34
CA GLY A 207 10.51 3.86 11.60
C GLY A 207 10.13 5.09 12.44
N LEU A 208 9.46 4.89 13.57
CA LEU A 208 9.03 5.97 14.45
C LEU A 208 10.21 6.74 15.06
N GLU A 209 11.29 6.05 15.43
CA GLU A 209 12.48 6.70 15.97
C GLU A 209 13.14 7.61 14.92
N ILE A 210 13.24 7.13 13.67
CA ILE A 210 13.78 7.93 12.56
C ILE A 210 12.86 9.11 12.23
N PHE A 211 11.54 8.93 12.24
CA PHE A 211 10.60 10.03 12.06
C PHE A 211 10.77 11.12 13.12
N ASN A 212 10.88 10.75 14.39
CA ASN A 212 11.06 11.71 15.48
C ASN A 212 12.40 12.46 15.36
N MET A 213 13.46 11.75 14.93
CA MET A 213 14.76 12.34 14.68
C MET A 213 14.74 13.34 13.52
N PHE A 214 14.19 12.94 12.37
CA PHE A 214 14.04 13.82 11.21
C PHE A 214 13.18 15.05 11.56
N SER A 215 12.05 14.84 12.24
CA SER A 215 11.19 15.92 12.71
C SER A 215 11.92 16.89 13.63
N SER A 216 12.78 16.40 14.53
CA SER A 216 13.54 17.26 15.44
C SER A 216 14.55 18.14 14.70
N ILE A 217 15.23 17.59 13.69
CA ILE A 217 16.18 18.33 12.83
C ILE A 217 15.43 19.40 12.03
N ILE A 218 14.37 19.00 11.31
CA ILE A 218 13.58 19.90 10.45
C ILE A 218 12.88 20.99 11.27
N LYS A 219 12.43 20.67 12.48
CA LYS A 219 11.84 21.67 13.37
C LYS A 219 12.87 22.71 13.81
N TYR A 220 14.10 22.29 14.10
CA TYR A 220 15.18 23.22 14.43
C TYR A 220 15.50 24.17 13.27
N GLU A 221 15.56 23.65 12.03
CA GLU A 221 15.69 24.45 10.80
C GLU A 221 14.56 25.47 10.67
N THR A 222 13.33 25.01 10.89
CA THR A 222 12.12 25.84 10.80
C THR A 222 12.08 26.94 11.86
N ASP A 223 12.47 26.63 13.09
CA ASP A 223 12.52 27.61 14.18
C ASP A 223 13.58 28.70 13.89
N ASP A 224 14.72 28.34 13.31
CA ASP A 224 15.75 29.31 12.88
C ASP A 224 15.24 30.20 11.72
N LEU A 225 14.57 29.61 10.73
CA LEU A 225 13.91 30.36 9.66
C LEU A 225 12.85 31.32 10.21
N MET A 226 12.01 30.88 11.15
CA MET A 226 11.03 31.75 11.80
C MET A 226 11.69 32.93 12.51
N GLU A 227 12.76 32.68 13.26
CA GLU A 227 13.52 33.74 13.92
C GLU A 227 14.05 34.75 12.89
N SER A 228 14.48 34.28 11.72
CA SER A 228 14.90 35.14 10.61
C SER A 228 13.80 36.01 10.01
N LEU A 229 12.59 35.48 9.92
CA LEU A 229 11.45 36.20 9.34
C LEU A 229 10.88 37.23 10.33
N VAL A 230 10.93 36.93 11.63
CA VAL A 230 10.45 37.82 12.68
C VAL A 230 11.44 38.95 12.96
N ASN A 231 12.74 38.68 12.83
CA ASN A 231 13.79 39.63 13.18
C ASN A 231 14.33 40.37 11.96
N GLY A 232 14.36 41.71 12.05
CA GLY A 232 14.92 42.55 10.98
C GLY A 232 16.46 42.56 10.93
N PRO A 233 17.05 43.25 9.93
CA PRO A 233 18.50 43.30 9.72
C PRO A 233 19.32 43.79 10.93
N GLU A 234 18.72 44.63 11.79
CA GLU A 234 19.39 45.14 13.00
C GLU A 234 19.61 44.04 14.04
N TRP A 235 18.69 43.09 14.18
CA TRP A 235 18.87 41.96 15.10
C TRP A 235 20.05 41.10 14.65
N TYR A 236 20.19 40.86 13.34
CA TYR A 236 21.32 40.13 12.76
C TYR A 236 22.67 40.83 12.96
N ALA A 237 22.69 42.16 12.93
CA ALA A 237 23.90 42.95 13.20
C ALA A 237 24.30 42.93 14.68
N HIS A 238 23.39 42.55 15.58
CA HIS A 238 23.56 42.58 17.03
C HIS A 238 23.31 41.22 17.70
N GLN A 239 23.35 40.14 16.93
CA GLN A 239 23.11 38.80 17.45
C GLN A 239 24.13 38.43 18.54
N PRO A 240 23.72 37.61 19.53
CA PRO A 240 24.64 37.07 20.51
C PRO A 240 25.82 36.34 19.85
N VAL A 241 26.96 36.32 20.53
CA VAL A 241 28.12 35.50 20.15
C VAL A 241 28.18 34.26 21.03
N THR A 242 28.74 33.20 20.46
CA THR A 242 29.06 31.96 21.17
C THR A 242 30.21 32.17 22.16
N ASN A 243 30.48 31.18 23.02
CA ASN A 243 31.64 31.17 23.92
C ASN A 243 33.00 31.27 23.21
N SER A 244 33.04 31.07 21.89
CA SER A 244 34.22 31.16 21.04
C SER A 244 34.29 32.47 20.25
N ASP A 245 33.52 33.49 20.65
CA ASP A 245 33.40 34.81 19.99
C ASP A 245 32.93 34.76 18.52
N ARG A 246 32.24 33.68 18.12
CA ARG A 246 31.63 33.54 16.79
C ARG A 246 30.16 33.95 16.80
N PRO A 247 29.61 34.51 15.71
CA PRO A 247 28.17 34.78 15.60
C PRO A 247 27.36 33.52 15.85
N TRP A 248 26.22 33.65 16.54
CA TRP A 248 25.37 32.49 16.82
C TRP A 248 24.86 31.85 15.53
N SER A 249 24.52 32.65 14.51
CA SER A 249 24.07 32.19 13.19
C SER A 249 25.03 31.20 12.53
N GLU A 250 26.36 31.41 12.62
CA GLU A 250 27.37 30.49 12.07
C GLU A 250 27.26 29.10 12.70
N MET A 251 27.03 29.03 14.02
CA MET A 251 26.91 27.75 14.71
C MET A 251 25.56 27.08 14.39
N ARG A 252 24.49 27.85 14.22
CA ARG A 252 23.17 27.29 13.88
C ARG A 252 23.15 26.73 12.46
N GLU A 253 23.69 27.46 11.49
CA GLU A 253 23.87 27.00 10.10
C GLU A 253 24.67 25.70 10.07
N LYS A 254 25.78 25.63 10.81
CA LYS A 254 26.56 24.40 10.92
C LYS A 254 25.79 23.21 11.52
N VAL A 255 24.87 23.43 12.46
CA VAL A 255 24.01 22.37 13.01
C VAL A 255 22.99 21.92 11.98
N ILE A 256 22.39 22.86 11.26
CA ILE A 256 21.45 22.60 10.15
C ILE A 256 22.14 21.76 9.07
N ASP A 257 23.28 22.20 8.56
CA ASP A 257 24.05 21.49 7.53
C ASP A 257 24.39 20.05 7.95
N ALA A 258 24.77 19.87 9.22
CA ALA A 258 25.07 18.56 9.76
C ALA A 258 23.82 17.66 9.83
N GLY A 259 22.68 18.24 10.20
CA GLY A 259 21.38 17.56 10.20
C GLY A 259 20.95 17.13 8.81
N GLU A 260 20.97 18.04 7.84
CA GLU A 260 20.63 17.75 6.44
C GLU A 260 21.54 16.70 5.82
N THR A 261 22.85 16.80 6.09
CA THR A 261 23.86 15.82 5.65
C THR A 261 23.53 14.46 6.23
N TYR A 262 23.27 14.38 7.53
CA TYR A 262 22.97 13.11 8.20
C TYR A 262 21.70 12.45 7.66
N ILE A 263 20.62 13.20 7.48
CA ILE A 263 19.38 12.70 6.86
C ILE A 263 19.66 12.16 5.45
N SER A 264 20.43 12.91 4.65
CA SER A 264 20.71 12.56 3.26
C SER A 264 21.59 11.30 3.17
N THR A 265 22.59 11.16 4.03
CA THR A 265 23.43 9.96 4.12
C THR A 265 22.62 8.72 4.50
N LEU A 266 21.66 8.82 5.43
CA LEU A 266 20.80 7.68 5.76
C LEU A 266 19.90 7.26 4.61
N ILE A 267 19.35 8.21 3.86
CA ILE A 267 18.55 7.92 2.67
C ILE A 267 19.41 7.27 1.57
N GLU A 268 20.62 7.79 1.36
CA GLU A 268 21.59 7.23 0.42
C GLU A 268 21.98 5.80 0.81
N GLU A 269 22.29 5.56 2.08
CA GLU A 269 22.55 4.22 2.62
C GLU A 269 21.39 3.27 2.32
N GLN A 270 20.15 3.69 2.59
CA GLN A 270 18.98 2.86 2.27
C GLN A 270 18.88 2.59 0.77
N SER A 271 19.07 3.59 -0.09
CA SER A 271 18.98 3.38 -1.54
C SER A 271 20.07 2.46 -2.11
N GLU A 272 21.26 2.42 -1.49
CA GLU A 272 22.40 1.63 -1.95
C GLU A 272 22.42 0.21 -1.37
N MET A 273 21.84 0.02 -0.18
CA MET A 273 21.97 -1.25 0.56
C MET A 273 20.68 -2.04 0.68
N ASP A 274 19.52 -1.42 0.48
CA ASP A 274 18.23 -2.09 0.66
C ASP A 274 17.81 -2.86 -0.60
N PRO A 275 17.53 -4.18 -0.49
CA PRO A 275 17.13 -5.03 -1.62
C PRO A 275 15.95 -4.50 -2.43
N PHE A 276 15.05 -3.72 -1.83
CA PHE A 276 13.93 -3.10 -2.54
C PHE A 276 14.40 -2.27 -3.74
N PHE A 277 15.51 -1.55 -3.63
CA PHE A 277 16.02 -0.73 -4.73
C PHE A 277 16.85 -1.55 -5.73
N CYS A 278 17.61 -2.54 -5.25
CA CYS A 278 18.42 -3.40 -6.12
C CYS A 278 17.56 -4.29 -7.03
N ASP A 279 16.51 -4.91 -6.49
CA ASP A 279 15.65 -5.82 -7.24
C ASP A 279 14.77 -5.08 -8.25
N ASN A 280 14.31 -3.87 -7.90
CA ASN A 280 13.54 -3.03 -8.83
C ASN A 280 14.40 -2.52 -9.98
N LEU A 281 15.66 -2.17 -9.72
CA LEU A 281 16.61 -1.76 -10.77
C LEU A 281 16.90 -2.91 -11.74
N GLN A 282 17.05 -4.14 -11.24
CA GLN A 282 17.23 -5.32 -12.09
C GLN A 282 15.99 -5.61 -12.96
N ALA A 283 14.79 -5.42 -12.41
CA ALA A 283 13.55 -5.60 -13.17
C ALA A 283 13.39 -4.58 -14.31
N GLU A 284 13.85 -3.34 -14.13
CA GLU A 284 13.89 -2.32 -15.20
C GLU A 284 14.91 -2.67 -16.30
N ILE A 285 16.11 -3.11 -15.91
CA ILE A 285 17.15 -3.56 -16.87
C ILE A 285 16.67 -4.77 -17.68
N ASP A 286 16.04 -5.75 -17.04
CA ASP A 286 15.51 -6.94 -17.69
C ASP A 286 14.36 -6.61 -18.68
N LEU A 287 13.59 -5.54 -18.42
CA LEU A 287 12.54 -5.06 -19.33
C LEU A 287 13.12 -4.35 -20.56
N ASP A 288 14.14 -3.53 -20.38
CA ASP A 288 14.81 -2.80 -21.46
C ASP A 288 15.58 -3.77 -22.39
N GLU A 289 16.25 -4.79 -21.85
CA GLU A 289 16.92 -5.81 -22.67
C GLU A 289 15.94 -6.65 -23.51
N VAL A 290 14.71 -6.86 -23.04
CA VAL A 290 13.67 -7.55 -23.80
C VAL A 290 13.14 -6.67 -24.93
N LEU A 291 12.99 -5.37 -24.71
CA LEU A 291 12.49 -4.41 -25.72
C LEU A 291 13.53 -4.09 -26.80
N ASP A 292 14.82 -4.16 -26.49
CA ASP A 292 15.90 -3.99 -27.48
C ASP A 292 16.18 -5.26 -28.31
N SER A 293 15.47 -6.36 -28.03
CA SER A 293 15.62 -7.65 -28.72
C SER A 293 14.51 -7.99 -29.74
N GLU A 294 13.53 -7.10 -29.93
CA GLU A 294 12.48 -7.18 -30.98
C GLU A 294 12.77 -6.28 -32.20
#